data_AF-A0A101N4Q2-F1
#
_entry.id   AF-A0A101N4Q2-F1
#
_cell.length_a   1.000
_cell.length_b   1.000
_cell.length_c   1.000
_cell.angle_alpha   90.00
_cell.angle_beta   90.00
_cell.angle_gamma   90.00
#
_symmetry.space_group_name_H-M   'P 1'
#
loop_
_entity.id
_entity.type
_entity.pdbx_description
1 polymer ?
#
loop_
_entity_poly.entity_id
_entity_poly.type
_entity_poly.pdbx_seq_one_letter_code
_entity_poly.pdbx_strand_id
1 'polypeptide(L)' 'MIINGTMVTLDHDTVTYDELGQLAYPGHDPQAMFTVTYKNAIAPHGGDGILVAGESVKVKKKGTYFHVRLTTRS' A
#
# COMPACT_ATOMS: atom_id res chain seq x y z
N MET A 1 -9.26 -2.92 4.56
CA MET A 1 -8.64 -1.64 4.15
C MET A 1 -9.21 -1.22 2.80
N ILE A 2 -8.87 -0.03 2.30
CA ILE A 2 -9.25 0.41 0.95
C ILE A 2 -7.98 0.70 0.16
N ILE A 3 -7.87 0.18 -1.06
CA ILE A 3 -6.77 0.45 -2.00
C ILE A 3 -7.38 1.06 -3.26
N ASN A 4 -7.00 2.29 -3.62
CA ASN A 4 -7.49 2.98 -4.83
C ASN A 4 -9.04 3.00 -4.95
N GLY A 5 -9.75 3.06 -3.82
CA GLY A 5 -11.22 3.02 -3.77
C GLY A 5 -11.83 1.62 -3.68
N THR A 6 -11.05 0.55 -3.87
CA THR A 6 -11.49 -0.84 -3.75
C THR A 6 -11.32 -1.35 -2.32
N MET A 7 -12.39 -1.92 -1.73
CA MET A 7 -12.32 -2.54 -0.42
C MET A 7 -11.59 -3.89 -0.52
N VAL A 8 -10.56 -4.06 0.31
CA VAL A 8 -9.73 -5.29 0.38
C VAL A 8 -9.69 -5.80 1.82
N THR A 9 -9.89 -7.10 1.96
CA THR A 9 -9.80 -7.83 3.24
C THR A 9 -8.56 -8.72 3.20
N LEU A 10 -7.70 -8.58 4.21
CA LEU A 10 -6.55 -9.45 4.44
C LEU A 10 -6.77 -10.20 5.75
N ASP A 11 -6.17 -11.38 5.85
CA ASP A 11 -6.12 -12.21 7.06
C ASP A 11 -5.06 -11.72 8.07
N HIS A 12 -4.14 -10.86 7.61
CA HIS A 12 -3.11 -10.23 8.42
C HIS A 12 -3.30 -8.70 8.52
N ASP A 13 -2.59 -8.10 9.47
CA ASP A 13 -2.72 -6.67 9.78
C ASP A 13 -1.51 -5.83 9.34
N THR A 14 -0.53 -6.41 8.65
CA THR A 14 0.69 -5.71 8.24
C THR A 14 0.88 -5.87 6.75
N VAL A 15 0.70 -4.78 5.99
CA VAL A 15 0.80 -4.81 4.53
C VAL A 15 2.13 -4.24 4.09
N THR A 16 2.74 -4.88 3.08
CA THR A 16 4.02 -4.44 2.51
C THR A 16 3.81 -3.60 1.25
N TYR A 17 4.84 -2.86 0.86
CA TYR A 17 4.88 -2.14 -0.41
C TYR A 17 4.58 -3.05 -1.61
N ASP A 18 5.23 -4.22 -1.68
CA ASP A 18 5.10 -5.15 -2.81
C ASP A 18 3.70 -5.77 -2.87
N GLU A 19 3.12 -6.13 -1.72
CA GLU A 19 1.76 -6.64 -1.64
C GLU A 19 0.73 -5.61 -2.11
N LEU A 20 0.90 -4.33 -1.74
CA LEU A 20 0.05 -3.25 -2.25
C LEU A 20 0.17 -3.08 -3.77
N GLY A 21 1.38 -3.22 -4.33
CA GLY A 21 1.61 -3.23 -5.78
C GLY A 21 0.84 -4.36 -6.46
N GLN A 22 0.96 -5.58 -5.94
CA GLN A 22 0.27 -6.76 -6.48
C GLN A 22 -1.26 -6.67 -6.38
N LEU A 23 -1.79 -6.13 -5.28
CA LEU A 23 -3.22 -5.94 -5.09
C LEU A 23 -3.79 -4.84 -5.98
N ALA A 24 -3.07 -3.74 -6.17
CA ALA A 24 -3.51 -2.62 -7.00
C ALA A 24 -3.35 -2.88 -8.50
N TYR A 25 -2.29 -3.60 -8.88
CA TYR A 25 -1.93 -3.90 -10.26
C TYR A 25 -1.51 -5.38 -10.41
N PRO A 26 -2.46 -6.33 -10.45
CA PRO A 26 -2.13 -7.74 -10.61
C PRO A 26 -1.38 -8.01 -11.92
N GLY A 27 -0.26 -8.74 -11.86
CA GLY A 27 0.54 -9.11 -13.04
C GLY A 27 1.41 -7.99 -13.62
N HIS A 28 1.70 -6.96 -12.83
CA HIS A 28 2.69 -5.94 -13.18
C HIS A 28 4.10 -6.53 -13.36
N ASP A 29 4.97 -5.79 -14.04
CA ASP A 29 6.40 -6.11 -14.13
C ASP A 29 7.03 -6.14 -12.72
N PRO A 30 7.74 -7.20 -12.30
CA PRO A 30 8.42 -7.25 -11.01
C PRO A 30 9.41 -6.09 -10.74
N GLN A 31 9.86 -5.40 -11.79
CA GLN A 31 10.72 -4.21 -11.69
C GLN A 31 9.95 -2.89 -11.66
N ALA A 32 8.62 -2.93 -11.73
CA ALA A 32 7.81 -1.74 -11.66
C ALA A 32 7.93 -1.07 -10.29
N MET A 33 8.05 0.25 -10.32
CA MET A 33 8.01 1.06 -9.11
C MET A 33 6.60 1.64 -8.93
N PHE A 34 6.22 1.82 -7.68
CA PHE A 34 4.96 2.41 -7.27
C PHE A 34 5.20 3.62 -6.36
N THR A 35 4.33 4.62 -6.48
CA THR A 35 4.14 5.60 -5.43
C THR A 35 2.97 5.15 -4.57
N VAL A 36 3.24 4.82 -3.32
CA VAL A 36 2.25 4.38 -2.34
C VAL A 36 2.09 5.46 -1.28
N THR A 37 0.90 6.02 -1.14
CA THR A 37 0.55 6.84 0.02
C THR A 37 -0.45 6.11 0.90
N TYR A 38 -0.35 6.32 2.20
CA TYR A 38 -1.27 5.74 3.17
C TYR A 38 -1.89 6.83 4.03
N LYS A 39 -3.11 6.55 4.51
CA LYS A 39 -3.81 7.33 5.51
C LYS A 39 -4.40 6.43 6.59
N ASN A 40 -4.39 6.93 7.82
CA ASN A 40 -4.91 6.28 9.01
C ASN A 40 -4.32 4.87 9.26
N ALA A 41 -3.03 4.68 8.97
CA ALA A 41 -2.28 3.46 9.30
C ALA A 41 -1.60 3.59 10.69
N ILE A 42 -0.92 2.53 11.11
CA ILE A 42 0.02 2.54 12.23
C ILE A 42 1.42 2.39 11.61
N ALA A 43 2.18 3.48 11.60
CA ALA A 43 3.53 3.55 11.05
C ALA A 43 4.44 4.38 11.98
N PRO A 44 5.78 4.17 11.93
CA PRO A 44 6.73 4.89 12.78
C PRO A 44 6.65 6.42 12.65
N HIS A 45 6.30 6.91 11.46
CA HIS A 45 6.29 8.34 11.12
C HIS A 45 4.91 9.00 11.20
N GLY A 46 3.91 8.32 11.79
CA GLY A 46 2.57 8.86 11.97
C GLY A 46 1.50 8.12 11.16
N GLY A 47 0.25 8.58 11.29
CA GLY A 47 -0.91 7.91 10.71
C GLY A 47 -1.02 8.00 9.18
N ASP A 48 -0.38 9.00 8.57
CA ASP A 48 -0.42 9.30 7.15
C ASP A 48 1.00 9.47 6.61
N GLY A 49 1.26 9.05 5.37
CA GLY A 49 2.61 9.13 4.81
C GLY A 49 2.76 8.46 3.45
N ILE A 50 4.02 8.28 3.05
CA ILE A 50 4.42 7.54 1.85
C ILE A 50 5.06 6.23 2.31
N LEU A 51 4.71 5.13 1.67
CA LEU A 51 5.35 3.84 1.85
C LEU A 51 6.33 3.63 0.70
N VAL A 52 7.60 3.37 1.00
CA VAL A 52 8.62 3.09 -0.03
C VAL A 52 8.93 1.60 -0.15
N ALA A 53 9.64 1.22 -1.21
CA ALA A 53 10.01 -0.18 -1.46
C ALA A 53 10.77 -0.78 -0.28
N GLY A 54 10.40 -1.99 0.12
CA GLY A 54 10.95 -2.70 1.28
C GLY A 54 10.33 -2.33 2.63
N GLU A 55 9.45 -1.32 2.69
CA GLU A 55 8.74 -0.96 3.92
C GLU A 55 7.41 -1.69 4.08
N SER A 56 6.90 -1.65 5.31
CA SER A 56 5.58 -2.16 5.68
C SER A 56 4.89 -1.24 6.67
N VAL A 57 3.56 -1.28 6.70
CA VAL A 57 2.75 -0.57 7.69
C VAL A 57 1.65 -1.46 8.22
N LYS A 58 1.28 -1.23 9.47
CA LYS A 58 0.18 -1.95 10.10
C LYS A 58 -1.14 -1.25 9.78
N VAL A 59 -2.09 -1.97 9.18
CA VAL A 59 -3.44 -1.51 8.91
C VAL A 59 -4.27 -1.53 10.19
N LYS A 60 -4.99 -0.43 10.45
CA LYS A 60 -6.03 -0.40 11.47
C LYS A 60 -7.26 -1.18 11.01
N LYS A 61 -7.99 -1.75 11.97
CA LYS A 61 -9.22 -2.53 11.74
C LYS A 61 -10.24 -1.83 10.84
N LYS A 62 -10.32 -0.49 10.87
CA LYS A 62 -11.19 0.30 9.99
C LYS A 62 -10.51 1.59 9.56
N GLY A 63 -10.78 1.99 8.32
CA GLY A 63 -10.45 3.32 7.80
C GLY A 63 -9.04 3.50 7.26
N THR A 64 -8.18 2.47 7.24
CA THR A 64 -6.89 2.58 6.55
C THR A 64 -7.11 2.63 5.05
N TYR A 65 -6.54 3.63 4.41
CA TYR A 65 -6.65 3.89 2.97
C TYR A 65 -5.27 3.96 2.33
N PHE A 66 -5.12 3.31 1.18
CA PHE A 66 -3.93 3.38 0.35
C PHE A 66 -4.28 3.95 -1.02
N HIS A 67 -3.41 4.83 -1.51
CA HIS A 67 -3.37 5.18 -2.92
C HIS A 67 -2.07 4.65 -3.51
N VAL A 68 -2.19 3.80 -4.52
CA VAL A 68 -1.08 3.13 -5.20
C VAL A 68 -1.10 3.57 -6.64
N ARG A 69 0.00 4.16 -7.11
CA ARG A 69 0.15 4.60 -8.50
C ARG A 69 1.38 3.94 -9.10
N LEU A 70 1.22 3.33 -10.28
CA LEU A 70 2.35 2.82 -11.06
C LEU A 70 3.22 3.99 -11.52
N THR A 71 4.52 3.87 -11.28
CA THR A 71 5.55 4.83 -11.66
C THR A 71 6.58 4.07 -12.47
N THR A 72 6.38 3.98 -13.79
CA THR A 72 7.36 3.36 -14.68
C THR A 72 8.65 4.18 -14.67
N ARG A 73 9.79 3.51 -14.60
CA ARG A 73 11.08 4.11 -14.90
C ARG A 73 11.14 4.29 -16.42
N SER A 74 11.16 5.53 -16.89
CA SER A 74 11.36 5.90 -18.30
C SER A 74 12.71 5.42 -18.82
#